data_AF-A0A359ECD6-F1
#
_entry.id   AF-A0A359ECD6-F1
#
_cell.length_a   1.000
_cell.length_b   1.000
_cell.length_c   1.000
_cell.angle_alpha   90.00
_cell.angle_beta   90.00
_cell.angle_gamma   90.00
#
_symmetry.space_group_name_H-M   'P 1'
#
loop_
_entity.id
_entity.type
_entity.pdbx_description
1 polymer ?
#
loop_
_entity_poly.entity_id
_entity_poly.type
_entity_poly.pdbx_seq_one_letter_code
_entity_poly.pdbx_strand_id
1 'polypeptide(L)'
;MAPLEPWEKVLVDGETFPITAHGTLGCINCHLGENNADKAVAHEGINARPSNDPGSVCASCHPDVSEMYPNSLHAAQTGYWTAIDARNTPADHPALEEMFGNHCESCHTTCGDCHVSQPASVGGGLIEGHVFKATPSLTRNCTACHGSRVGNEYMGKNEGVLADVHFRQGRMKCTDCHTAAEMHGDYASLGLSTDTPADRYDGGQAPICTQCHESVVAGADGVQMHQMHGETLSCQVCHSVSYSSCDGCHVQLSEETGNPYFSTEGTYATFLIGLNPLQSEDRPYKYVPVRHIPVDPTSYSFYTGADMANFATLPTWAYATPHNIQRNTPQNESCESCHGNAAIFLTADKVQESELSANLSVIVEQAPLPIEQLMKPQPADHTYTSAMCLTCHTSGNAEIPQIPESHSTYNPENCSTCHAAP
;
A
#
# COMPACT_ATOMS: atom_id res chain seq x y z
N MET A 1 -40.49 -12.46 9.97
CA MET A 1 -40.52 -11.26 10.83
C MET A 1 -40.61 -10.05 9.91
N ALA A 2 -41.44 -9.05 10.24
CA ALA A 2 -41.37 -7.76 9.54
C ALA A 2 -39.94 -7.21 9.69
N PRO A 3 -39.37 -6.57 8.65
CA PRO A 3 -38.12 -5.86 8.82
C PRO A 3 -38.31 -4.82 9.92
N LEU A 4 -37.46 -4.87 10.95
CA LEU A 4 -37.37 -3.80 11.93
C LEU A 4 -37.17 -2.46 11.21
N GLU A 5 -37.68 -1.37 11.76
CA GLU A 5 -37.36 -0.03 11.29
C GLU A 5 -35.86 0.25 11.53
N PRO A 6 -35.17 1.09 10.73
CA PRO A 6 -33.73 1.31 10.87
C PRO A 6 -33.27 1.72 12.28
N TRP A 7 -34.08 2.49 13.00
CA TRP A 7 -33.82 2.88 14.39
C TRP A 7 -34.00 1.73 15.41
N GLU A 8 -34.73 0.68 15.05
CA GLU A 8 -34.86 -0.56 15.84
C GLU A 8 -33.69 -1.54 15.57
N LYS A 9 -32.84 -1.25 14.58
CA LYS A 9 -31.68 -2.09 14.22
C LYS A 9 -30.37 -1.65 14.89
N VAL A 10 -30.32 -0.46 15.48
CA VAL A 10 -29.15 0.05 16.20
C VAL A 10 -29.38 -0.15 17.70
N LEU A 11 -29.08 -1.36 18.17
CA LEU A 11 -29.28 -1.72 19.57
C LEU A 11 -27.98 -1.49 20.34
N VAL A 12 -28.02 -0.54 21.27
CA VAL A 12 -27.04 -0.47 22.36
C VAL A 12 -27.22 -1.73 23.22
N ASP A 13 -26.12 -2.34 23.65
CA ASP A 13 -26.16 -3.46 24.58
C ASP A 13 -26.57 -2.92 25.96
N GLY A 14 -27.85 -3.09 26.30
CA GLY A 14 -28.43 -2.58 27.55
C GLY A 14 -27.94 -3.28 28.82
N GLU A 15 -27.24 -4.41 28.70
CA GLU A 15 -26.66 -5.11 29.85
C GLU A 15 -25.18 -4.73 30.02
N THR A 16 -24.42 -4.78 28.92
CA THR A 16 -22.96 -4.61 28.95
C THR A 16 -22.55 -3.14 28.92
N PHE A 17 -23.13 -2.33 28.03
CA PHE A 17 -22.66 -0.96 27.82
C PHE A 17 -22.76 -0.09 29.09
N PRO A 18 -23.88 -0.06 29.83
CA PRO A 18 -24.05 0.83 30.98
C PRO A 18 -23.03 0.66 32.11
N ILE A 19 -22.41 -0.52 32.22
CA ILE A 19 -21.39 -0.80 33.25
C ILE A 19 -19.95 -0.55 32.76
N THR A 20 -19.75 -0.17 31.49
CA THR A 20 -18.43 0.24 30.97
C THR A 20 -18.09 1.67 31.41
N ALA A 21 -16.81 2.05 31.32
CA ALA A 21 -16.38 3.42 31.59
C ALA A 21 -17.19 4.46 30.78
N HIS A 22 -17.38 4.23 29.48
CA HIS A 22 -18.16 5.12 28.61
C HIS A 22 -19.66 5.12 28.96
N GLY A 23 -20.24 3.95 29.27
CA GLY A 23 -21.66 3.87 29.64
C GLY A 23 -22.00 4.60 30.93
N THR A 24 -21.09 4.60 31.90
CA THR A 24 -21.28 5.32 33.17
C THR A 24 -21.30 6.84 33.03
N LEU A 25 -20.72 7.39 31.95
CA LEU A 25 -20.81 8.81 31.64
C LEU A 25 -22.25 9.18 31.21
N GLY A 26 -23.00 8.26 30.62
CA GLY A 26 -24.32 8.52 30.07
C GLY A 26 -24.25 9.22 28.70
N CYS A 27 -25.31 9.03 27.90
CA CYS A 27 -25.32 9.33 26.47
C CYS A 27 -25.02 10.81 26.16
N ILE A 28 -25.58 11.73 26.96
CA ILE A 28 -25.55 13.17 26.70
C ILE A 28 -24.15 13.77 26.78
N ASN A 29 -23.22 13.12 27.50
CA ASN A 29 -21.86 13.63 27.63
C ASN A 29 -21.09 13.58 26.32
N CYS A 30 -21.40 12.62 25.44
CA CYS A 30 -20.79 12.52 24.11
C CYS A 30 -21.73 13.02 23.03
N HIS A 31 -23.00 12.66 23.12
CA HIS A 31 -23.97 12.84 22.04
C HIS A 31 -24.83 14.10 22.19
N LEU A 32 -24.67 14.92 23.24
CA LEU A 32 -25.56 16.06 23.52
C LEU A 32 -27.03 15.61 23.71
N GLY A 33 -27.98 16.50 23.47
CA GLY A 33 -29.41 16.27 23.66
C GLY A 33 -29.85 16.39 25.13
N GLU A 34 -30.95 15.72 25.46
CA GLU A 34 -31.57 15.82 26.79
C GLU A 34 -31.79 14.44 27.44
N ASN A 35 -31.59 14.36 28.75
CA ASN A 35 -31.95 13.17 29.50
C ASN A 35 -33.47 13.18 29.79
N ASN A 36 -34.25 12.69 28.84
CA ASN A 36 -35.71 12.65 28.89
C ASN A 36 -36.24 11.23 28.62
N ALA A 37 -37.37 10.86 29.22
CA ALA A 37 -38.03 9.57 28.97
C ALA A 37 -38.75 9.54 27.61
N ASP A 38 -39.15 10.70 27.08
CA ASP A 38 -39.68 10.81 25.73
C ASP A 38 -38.55 10.75 24.70
N LYS A 39 -38.66 9.80 23.76
CA LYS A 39 -37.66 9.56 22.74
C LYS A 39 -37.43 10.78 21.84
N ALA A 40 -38.48 11.48 21.44
CA ALA A 40 -38.34 12.61 20.52
C ALA A 40 -37.62 13.77 21.22
N VAL A 41 -37.98 14.04 22.47
CA VAL A 41 -37.33 15.07 23.30
C VAL A 41 -35.87 14.71 23.59
N ALA A 42 -35.58 13.45 23.94
CA ALA A 42 -34.22 13.02 24.25
C ALA A 42 -33.25 13.14 23.06
N HIS A 43 -33.76 12.97 21.83
CA HIS A 43 -32.97 13.05 20.61
C HIS A 43 -32.98 14.43 19.95
N GLU A 44 -33.66 15.43 20.52
CA GLU A 44 -33.60 16.79 20.01
C GLU A 44 -32.17 17.35 20.20
N GLY A 45 -31.54 17.79 19.11
CA GLY A 45 -30.17 18.33 19.14
C GLY A 45 -29.06 17.29 19.38
N ILE A 46 -29.33 16.00 19.24
CA ILE A 46 -28.31 14.95 19.37
C ILE A 46 -27.26 15.04 18.27
N ASN A 47 -25.98 14.94 18.65
CA ASN A 47 -24.89 14.64 17.75
C ASN A 47 -24.78 13.11 17.57
N ALA A 48 -25.24 12.60 16.42
CA ALA A 48 -25.22 11.17 16.15
C ALA A 48 -23.81 10.57 15.98
N ARG A 49 -22.82 11.40 15.61
CA ARG A 49 -21.43 10.98 15.34
C ARG A 49 -20.43 11.93 15.99
N PRO A 50 -20.28 11.90 17.32
CA PRO A 50 -19.44 12.85 18.05
C PRO A 50 -17.92 12.67 17.82
N SER A 51 -17.51 11.61 17.12
CA SER A 51 -16.15 11.43 16.65
C SER A 51 -15.83 12.19 15.36
N ASN A 52 -16.83 12.73 14.66
CA ASN A 52 -16.64 13.48 13.42
C ASN A 52 -16.18 14.92 13.64
N ASP A 53 -16.39 15.48 14.82
CA ASP A 53 -16.13 16.90 15.05
C ASP A 53 -14.62 17.17 15.24
N PRO A 54 -14.11 18.30 14.70
CA PRO A 54 -12.77 18.79 15.02
C PRO A 54 -12.61 18.98 16.52
N GLY A 55 -11.58 18.36 17.11
CA GLY A 55 -11.41 18.35 18.57
C GLY A 55 -12.50 17.53 19.29
N SER A 56 -12.91 16.40 18.67
CA SER A 56 -13.89 15.43 19.16
C SER A 56 -13.99 15.35 20.67
N VAL A 57 -15.19 15.11 21.20
CA VAL A 57 -15.45 14.92 22.64
C VAL A 57 -14.50 13.92 23.31
N CYS A 58 -13.97 12.97 22.53
CA CYS A 58 -12.94 12.01 22.94
C CYS A 58 -11.66 12.68 23.48
N ALA A 59 -11.25 13.82 22.92
CA ALA A 59 -9.98 14.50 23.23
C ALA A 59 -9.87 14.96 24.70
N SER A 60 -11.00 15.23 25.36
CA SER A 60 -11.03 15.61 26.78
C SER A 60 -10.53 14.49 27.71
N CYS A 61 -10.72 13.22 27.31
CA CYS A 61 -10.35 12.03 28.08
C CYS A 61 -9.18 11.26 27.45
N HIS A 62 -8.97 11.43 26.14
CA HIS A 62 -7.94 10.77 25.35
C HIS A 62 -7.06 11.79 24.61
N PRO A 63 -6.44 12.75 25.33
CA PRO A 63 -5.71 13.85 24.71
C PRO A 63 -4.53 13.36 23.87
N ASP A 64 -3.75 12.40 24.40
CA ASP A 64 -2.54 11.89 23.74
C ASP A 64 -2.82 11.42 22.31
N VAL A 65 -3.77 10.49 22.13
CA VAL A 65 -4.10 9.96 20.80
C VAL A 65 -4.86 10.96 19.94
N SER A 66 -5.64 11.85 20.55
CA SER A 66 -6.44 12.83 19.81
C SER A 66 -5.59 13.96 19.23
N GLU A 67 -4.49 14.32 19.91
CA GLU A 67 -3.53 15.31 19.43
C GLU A 67 -2.72 14.80 18.23
N MET A 68 -2.37 13.50 18.22
CA MET A 68 -1.57 12.89 17.17
C MET A 68 -2.39 12.44 15.95
N TYR A 69 -3.65 12.01 16.15
CA TYR A 69 -4.49 11.44 15.10
C TYR A 69 -4.60 12.28 13.81
N PRO A 70 -4.68 13.63 13.84
CA PRO A 70 -4.68 14.46 12.64
C PRO A 70 -3.46 14.24 11.73
N ASN A 71 -2.33 13.77 12.27
CA ASN A 71 -1.14 13.46 11.51
C ASN A 71 -1.18 12.08 10.86
N SER A 72 -2.15 11.22 11.20
CA SER A 72 -2.28 9.91 10.58
C SER A 72 -2.74 10.03 9.12
N LEU A 73 -2.27 9.13 8.25
CA LEU A 73 -2.75 9.05 6.87
C LEU A 73 -4.26 8.75 6.77
N HIS A 74 -4.85 8.13 7.79
CA HIS A 74 -6.28 7.81 7.86
C HIS A 74 -7.15 9.05 8.14
N ALA A 75 -6.61 10.04 8.86
CA ALA A 75 -7.26 11.33 9.08
C ALA A 75 -6.93 12.30 7.93
N ALA A 76 -5.64 12.47 7.62
CA ALA A 76 -5.18 13.51 6.72
C ALA A 76 -5.42 13.18 5.23
N GLN A 77 -5.49 11.88 4.88
CA GLN A 77 -5.63 11.41 3.50
C GLN A 77 -4.57 11.98 2.53
N THR A 78 -3.42 12.43 3.06
CA THR A 78 -2.36 13.14 2.31
C THR A 78 -1.83 12.33 1.14
N GLY A 79 -1.78 11.00 1.25
CA GLY A 79 -1.36 10.13 0.15
C GLY A 79 -2.18 10.31 -1.14
N TYR A 80 -3.49 10.60 -1.02
CA TYR A 80 -4.30 10.90 -2.20
C TYR A 80 -3.93 12.26 -2.80
N TRP A 81 -3.85 13.30 -1.96
CA TRP A 81 -3.51 14.65 -2.39
C TRP A 81 -2.11 14.74 -3.01
N THR A 82 -1.12 14.08 -2.41
CA THR A 82 0.23 13.96 -2.99
C THR A 82 0.19 13.42 -4.42
N ALA A 83 -0.60 12.37 -4.68
CA ALA A 83 -0.70 11.77 -6.02
C ALA A 83 -1.55 12.61 -6.99
N ILE A 84 -2.64 13.21 -6.52
CA ILE A 84 -3.53 14.09 -7.30
C ILE A 84 -2.75 15.34 -7.72
N ASP A 85 -2.11 16.02 -6.78
CA ASP A 85 -1.36 17.26 -7.01
C ASP A 85 -0.17 17.03 -7.96
N ALA A 86 0.53 15.90 -7.83
CA ALA A 86 1.63 15.56 -8.72
C ALA A 86 1.20 15.38 -10.19
N ARG A 87 -0.05 14.96 -10.44
CA ARG A 87 -0.57 14.73 -11.81
C ARG A 87 -1.39 15.90 -12.36
N ASN A 88 -1.78 16.86 -11.54
CA ASN A 88 -2.64 17.98 -11.93
C ASN A 88 -1.94 19.33 -11.73
N THR A 89 -2.64 20.42 -11.98
CA THR A 89 -2.12 21.78 -11.78
C THR A 89 -2.89 22.51 -10.68
N PRO A 90 -2.29 23.54 -10.05
CA PRO A 90 -2.99 24.36 -9.06
C PRO A 90 -4.30 24.99 -9.53
N ALA A 91 -4.48 25.17 -10.84
CA ALA A 91 -5.72 25.70 -11.41
C ALA A 91 -6.89 24.72 -11.29
N ASP A 92 -6.61 23.42 -11.23
CA ASP A 92 -7.62 22.36 -11.17
C ASP A 92 -8.10 22.08 -9.73
N HIS A 93 -7.37 22.57 -8.72
CA HIS A 93 -7.59 22.23 -7.31
C HIS A 93 -9.04 22.43 -6.83
N PRO A 94 -9.75 23.54 -7.14
CA PRO A 94 -11.13 23.69 -6.69
C PRO A 94 -12.08 22.60 -7.23
N ALA A 95 -11.90 22.17 -8.49
CA ALA A 95 -12.70 21.09 -9.06
C ALA A 95 -12.30 19.72 -8.50
N LEU A 96 -11.01 19.54 -8.20
CA LEU A 96 -10.49 18.32 -7.59
C LEU A 96 -10.91 18.16 -6.12
N GLU A 97 -11.06 19.26 -5.36
CA GLU A 97 -11.65 19.26 -4.02
C GLU A 97 -13.10 18.77 -4.02
N GLU A 98 -13.92 19.26 -4.95
CA GLU A 98 -15.29 18.77 -5.12
C GLU A 98 -15.32 17.28 -5.52
N MET A 99 -14.48 16.89 -6.49
CA MET A 99 -14.32 15.50 -6.90
C MET A 99 -13.92 14.60 -5.74
N PHE A 100 -12.92 15.01 -4.95
CA PHE A 100 -12.40 14.24 -3.84
C PHE A 100 -13.47 14.03 -2.77
N GLY A 101 -14.20 15.07 -2.40
CA GLY A 101 -15.32 14.98 -1.45
C GLY A 101 -16.42 14.04 -1.92
N ASN A 102 -16.73 14.05 -3.22
CA ASN A 102 -17.77 13.21 -3.80
C ASN A 102 -17.38 11.72 -3.89
N HIS A 103 -16.12 11.41 -4.21
CA HIS A 103 -15.70 10.06 -4.61
C HIS A 103 -14.75 9.37 -3.64
N CYS A 104 -13.87 10.13 -2.99
CA CYS A 104 -12.71 9.57 -2.29
C CYS A 104 -12.84 9.71 -0.78
N GLU A 105 -13.35 10.85 -0.30
CA GLU A 105 -13.42 11.18 1.12
C GLU A 105 -14.35 10.24 1.92
N SER A 106 -15.18 9.45 1.25
CA SER A 106 -16.01 8.42 1.92
C SER A 106 -15.21 7.41 2.75
N CYS A 107 -13.90 7.25 2.47
CA CYS A 107 -13.01 6.40 3.26
C CYS A 107 -12.35 7.11 4.45
N HIS A 108 -12.52 8.42 4.59
CA HIS A 108 -12.10 9.19 5.76
C HIS A 108 -12.74 8.59 7.02
N THR A 109 -11.94 8.44 8.07
CA THR A 109 -12.33 7.71 9.28
C THR A 109 -12.20 8.59 10.51
N THR A 110 -12.91 8.19 11.56
CA THR A 110 -12.89 8.84 12.87
C THR A 110 -12.67 7.80 13.96
N CYS A 111 -12.47 8.24 15.21
CA CYS A 111 -12.35 7.34 16.36
C CYS A 111 -13.52 6.33 16.43
N GLY A 112 -14.75 6.79 16.13
CA GLY A 112 -15.95 5.96 16.16
C GLY A 112 -15.99 4.89 15.07
N ASP A 113 -15.48 5.18 13.87
CA ASP A 113 -15.48 4.25 12.73
C ASP A 113 -14.50 3.07 12.91
N CYS A 114 -13.54 3.19 13.83
CA CYS A 114 -12.62 2.11 14.20
C CYS A 114 -13.02 1.41 15.51
N HIS A 115 -13.44 2.17 16.53
CA HIS A 115 -13.59 1.67 17.89
C HIS A 115 -15.04 1.39 18.32
N VAL A 116 -16.05 1.83 17.56
CA VAL A 116 -17.46 1.75 17.99
C VAL A 116 -18.39 1.18 16.92
N SER A 117 -18.27 1.66 15.69
CA SER A 117 -19.12 1.28 14.55
C SER A 117 -18.29 0.82 13.36
N GLN A 118 -18.96 0.22 12.39
CA GLN A 118 -18.42 0.09 11.04
C GLN A 118 -18.38 1.47 10.37
N PRO A 119 -17.47 1.70 9.41
CA PRO A 119 -17.44 2.92 8.62
C PRO A 119 -18.77 3.19 7.91
N ALA A 120 -19.13 4.46 7.74
CA ALA A 120 -20.35 4.84 7.02
C ALA A 120 -20.36 4.41 5.56
N SER A 121 -19.19 4.35 4.92
CA SER A 121 -19.01 3.90 3.53
C SER A 121 -19.52 2.49 3.25
N VAL A 122 -19.65 1.64 4.28
CA VAL A 122 -20.20 0.28 4.17
C VAL A 122 -21.58 0.13 4.81
N GLY A 123 -22.28 1.25 5.04
CA GLY A 123 -23.62 1.27 5.65
C GLY A 123 -23.64 1.34 7.19
N GLY A 124 -22.48 1.45 7.83
CA GLY A 124 -22.36 1.70 9.27
C GLY A 124 -22.84 0.56 10.18
N GLY A 125 -23.31 0.95 11.37
CA GLY A 125 -23.82 0.03 12.40
C GLY A 125 -22.78 -0.32 13.48
N LEU A 126 -23.27 -0.55 14.71
CA LEU A 126 -22.43 -0.79 15.88
C LEU A 126 -21.68 -2.13 15.79
N ILE A 127 -20.44 -2.16 16.26
CA ILE A 127 -19.64 -3.39 16.27
C ILE A 127 -20.18 -4.34 17.34
N GLU A 128 -20.34 -3.87 18.57
CA GLU A 128 -20.70 -4.69 19.72
C GLU A 128 -21.62 -3.91 20.67
N GLY A 129 -22.80 -3.53 20.17
CA GLY A 129 -23.81 -2.83 20.97
C GLY A 129 -23.29 -1.56 21.66
N HIS A 130 -22.49 -0.76 20.96
CA HIS A 130 -21.87 0.48 21.43
C HIS A 130 -20.77 0.30 22.50
N VAL A 131 -20.33 -0.93 22.75
CA VAL A 131 -19.12 -1.19 23.55
C VAL A 131 -17.89 -0.78 22.73
N PHE A 132 -17.10 0.13 23.29
CA PHE A 132 -15.88 0.64 22.68
C PHE A 132 -14.79 -0.45 22.66
N LYS A 133 -14.19 -0.69 21.50
CA LYS A 133 -13.15 -1.71 21.29
C LYS A 133 -11.81 -1.04 21.11
N ALA A 134 -10.88 -1.27 22.03
CA ALA A 134 -9.51 -0.76 21.91
C ALA A 134 -8.82 -1.23 20.61
N THR A 135 -9.03 -2.49 20.21
CA THR A 135 -8.54 -3.04 18.95
C THR A 135 -9.71 -3.17 17.96
N PRO A 136 -9.65 -2.52 16.79
CA PRO A 136 -10.67 -2.63 15.75
C PRO A 136 -10.83 -4.07 15.22
N SER A 137 -12.00 -4.36 14.66
CA SER A 137 -12.25 -5.61 13.96
C SER A 137 -11.54 -5.63 12.61
N LEU A 138 -10.79 -6.70 12.34
CA LEU A 138 -10.20 -6.93 11.02
C LEU A 138 -11.26 -6.88 9.92
N THR A 139 -12.36 -7.61 10.08
CA THR A 139 -13.35 -7.78 9.01
C THR A 139 -14.36 -6.63 8.89
N ARG A 140 -14.63 -5.95 10.00
CA ARG A 140 -15.70 -4.95 10.11
C ARG A 140 -15.20 -3.50 10.19
N ASN A 141 -13.92 -3.29 10.43
CA ASN A 141 -13.30 -1.96 10.42
C ASN A 141 -12.22 -1.88 9.35
N CYS A 142 -11.16 -2.69 9.43
CA CYS A 142 -10.03 -2.60 8.50
C CYS A 142 -10.43 -2.96 7.07
N THR A 143 -10.99 -4.16 6.87
CA THR A 143 -11.39 -4.62 5.53
C THR A 143 -12.77 -4.11 5.10
N ALA A 144 -13.42 -3.27 5.90
CA ALA A 144 -14.59 -2.54 5.43
C ALA A 144 -14.17 -1.54 4.34
N CYS A 145 -13.08 -0.81 4.56
CA CYS A 145 -12.50 0.10 3.56
C CYS A 145 -11.45 -0.60 2.68
N HIS A 146 -10.58 -1.43 3.26
CA HIS A 146 -9.48 -2.10 2.54
C HIS A 146 -9.85 -3.47 1.95
N GLY A 147 -11.14 -3.80 1.84
CA GLY A 147 -11.62 -5.16 1.57
C GLY A 147 -11.37 -5.68 0.15
N SER A 148 -11.64 -4.86 -0.86
CA SER A 148 -11.66 -5.29 -2.27
C SER A 148 -10.31 -5.77 -2.79
N ARG A 149 -9.23 -5.15 -2.33
CA ARG A 149 -7.85 -5.45 -2.75
C ARG A 149 -7.07 -6.13 -1.63
N VAL A 150 -6.76 -5.41 -0.56
CA VAL A 150 -5.91 -5.89 0.54
C VAL A 150 -6.59 -7.02 1.31
N GLY A 151 -7.87 -6.87 1.68
CA GLY A 151 -8.60 -7.89 2.41
C GLY A 151 -8.76 -9.19 1.61
N ASN A 152 -9.03 -9.08 0.31
CA ASN A 152 -9.16 -10.25 -0.57
C ASN A 152 -7.83 -10.99 -0.77
N GLU A 153 -6.72 -10.27 -0.92
CA GLU A 153 -5.37 -10.84 -0.96
C GLU A 153 -5.02 -11.53 0.38
N TYR A 154 -5.18 -10.82 1.50
CA TYR A 154 -4.75 -11.28 2.83
C TYR A 154 -5.52 -12.52 3.30
N MET A 155 -6.83 -12.52 3.07
CA MET A 155 -7.71 -13.61 3.50
C MET A 155 -7.90 -14.70 2.43
N GLY A 156 -7.23 -14.60 1.26
CA GLY A 156 -7.30 -15.61 0.21
C GLY A 156 -8.68 -15.75 -0.42
N LYS A 157 -9.33 -14.62 -0.72
CA LYS A 157 -10.64 -14.58 -1.38
C LYS A 157 -10.54 -14.49 -2.91
N ASN A 158 -9.33 -14.28 -3.44
CA ASN A 158 -9.07 -14.34 -4.87
C ASN A 158 -8.98 -15.80 -5.33
N GLU A 159 -9.65 -16.12 -6.44
CA GLU A 159 -9.67 -17.47 -7.00
C GLU A 159 -8.24 -17.98 -7.30
N GLY A 160 -7.95 -19.22 -6.91
CA GLY A 160 -6.65 -19.86 -7.15
C GLY A 160 -5.50 -19.34 -6.28
N VAL A 161 -5.73 -18.34 -5.41
CA VAL A 161 -4.69 -17.76 -4.54
C VAL A 161 -4.99 -18.09 -3.08
N LEU A 162 -3.99 -18.67 -2.40
CA LEU A 162 -4.09 -18.96 -0.97
C LEU A 162 -4.00 -17.68 -0.15
N ALA A 163 -4.67 -17.67 1.00
CA ALA A 163 -4.52 -16.62 1.99
C ALA A 163 -3.07 -16.48 2.46
N ASP A 164 -2.69 -15.25 2.85
CA ASP A 164 -1.39 -14.92 3.39
C ASP A 164 -1.01 -15.88 4.54
N VAL A 165 0.24 -16.34 4.59
CA VAL A 165 0.70 -17.26 5.64
C VAL A 165 0.60 -16.65 7.04
N HIS A 166 0.80 -15.34 7.18
CA HIS A 166 0.65 -14.63 8.45
C HIS A 166 -0.80 -14.70 8.95
N PHE A 167 -1.78 -14.57 8.04
CA PHE A 167 -3.19 -14.74 8.39
C PHE A 167 -3.54 -16.22 8.64
N ARG A 168 -3.32 -17.07 7.64
CA ARG A 168 -3.82 -18.45 7.62
C ARG A 168 -3.16 -19.34 8.64
N GLN A 169 -1.85 -19.19 8.84
CA GLN A 169 -1.07 -20.01 9.77
C GLN A 169 -0.71 -19.23 11.03
N GLY A 170 -0.26 -17.98 10.89
CA GLY A 170 0.11 -17.12 12.01
C GLY A 170 -1.08 -16.58 12.81
N ARG A 171 -2.30 -16.64 12.25
CA ARG A 171 -3.53 -16.06 12.85
C ARG A 171 -3.41 -14.56 13.12
N MET A 172 -2.54 -13.89 12.37
CA MET A 172 -2.28 -12.47 12.52
C MET A 172 -3.45 -11.64 11.99
N LYS A 173 -3.70 -10.53 12.68
CA LYS A 173 -4.57 -9.44 12.27
C LYS A 173 -3.73 -8.31 11.67
N CYS A 174 -4.38 -7.35 11.03
CA CYS A 174 -3.73 -6.15 10.48
C CYS A 174 -2.85 -5.47 11.54
N THR A 175 -3.37 -5.37 12.77
CA THR A 175 -2.70 -4.70 13.90
C THR A 175 -1.48 -5.43 14.46
N ASP A 176 -1.25 -6.68 14.06
CA ASP A 176 -0.08 -7.44 14.49
C ASP A 176 1.18 -7.04 13.69
N CYS A 177 0.98 -6.41 12.51
CA CYS A 177 2.05 -5.76 11.74
C CYS A 177 1.94 -4.24 11.81
N HIS A 178 0.73 -3.69 11.73
CA HIS A 178 0.47 -2.26 11.72
C HIS A 178 0.10 -1.72 13.11
N THR A 179 1.02 -1.03 13.74
CA THR A 179 0.89 -0.66 15.16
C THR A 179 -0.12 0.47 15.39
N ALA A 180 -0.56 0.63 16.64
CA ALA A 180 -1.41 1.76 17.03
C ALA A 180 -0.72 3.13 16.80
N ALA A 181 0.61 3.18 16.88
CA ALA A 181 1.37 4.39 16.61
C ALA A 181 1.21 4.83 15.15
N GLU A 182 1.33 3.90 14.18
CA GLU A 182 1.09 4.19 12.76
C GLU A 182 -0.35 4.67 12.51
N MET A 183 -1.31 4.00 13.14
CA MET A 183 -2.73 4.28 12.96
C MET A 183 -3.17 5.61 13.55
N HIS A 184 -2.49 6.07 14.62
CA HIS A 184 -2.78 7.33 15.30
C HIS A 184 -1.78 8.46 14.95
N GLY A 185 -0.90 8.27 13.97
CA GLY A 185 0.02 9.33 13.52
C GLY A 185 1.21 9.60 14.44
N ASP A 186 1.52 8.69 15.35
CA ASP A 186 2.70 8.75 16.22
C ASP A 186 3.92 8.10 15.55
N TYR A 187 4.30 8.64 14.39
CA TYR A 187 5.44 8.13 13.63
C TYR A 187 6.77 8.34 14.37
N ALA A 188 6.86 9.37 15.21
CA ALA A 188 8.04 9.67 16.02
C ALA A 188 8.37 8.55 17.01
N SER A 189 7.38 7.93 17.66
CA SER A 189 7.64 6.80 18.58
C SER A 189 8.12 5.53 17.89
N LEU A 190 7.90 5.43 16.57
CA LEU A 190 8.43 4.38 15.72
C LEU A 190 9.85 4.68 15.21
N GLY A 191 10.43 5.82 15.61
CA GLY A 191 11.72 6.28 15.09
C GLY A 191 11.66 6.74 13.64
N LEU A 192 10.47 7.09 13.15
CA LEU A 192 10.25 7.63 11.80
C LEU A 192 10.19 9.18 11.85
N SER A 193 9.52 9.79 10.87
CA SER A 193 9.36 11.25 10.77
C SER A 193 8.49 11.82 11.92
N THR A 194 8.71 13.09 12.27
CA THR A 194 7.79 13.87 13.13
C THR A 194 6.69 14.56 12.33
N ASP A 195 6.85 14.66 11.02
CA ASP A 195 5.87 15.27 10.12
C ASP A 195 4.89 14.21 9.59
N THR A 196 3.68 14.66 9.23
CA THR A 196 2.70 13.82 8.53
C THR A 196 3.30 13.27 7.23
N PRO A 197 3.35 11.95 7.03
CA PRO A 197 3.89 11.37 5.81
C PRO A 197 3.14 11.85 4.57
N ALA A 198 3.88 12.10 3.49
CA ALA A 198 3.28 12.48 2.20
C ALA A 198 2.42 11.35 1.64
N ASP A 199 2.82 10.09 1.87
CA ASP A 199 2.07 8.88 1.56
C ASP A 199 2.54 7.69 2.42
N ARG A 200 1.97 6.50 2.20
CA ARG A 200 2.26 5.29 2.98
C ARG A 200 3.68 4.73 2.81
N TYR A 201 4.45 5.23 1.86
CA TYR A 201 5.84 4.86 1.58
C TYR A 201 6.83 5.98 1.90
N ASP A 202 6.36 7.12 2.41
CA ASP A 202 7.23 8.19 2.87
C ASP A 202 7.92 7.84 4.19
N GLY A 203 9.17 8.30 4.35
CA GLY A 203 10.03 7.95 5.47
C GLY A 203 10.43 6.47 5.54
N GLY A 204 10.83 6.03 6.74
CA GLY A 204 11.30 4.67 6.98
C GLY A 204 10.24 3.60 6.72
N GLN A 205 10.69 2.39 6.37
CA GLN A 205 9.79 1.29 6.06
C GLN A 205 9.14 0.71 7.34
N ALA A 206 7.83 0.86 7.47
CA ALA A 206 7.04 0.21 8.51
C ALA A 206 5.70 -0.28 7.93
N PRO A 207 5.32 -1.56 8.10
CA PRO A 207 6.08 -2.64 8.73
C PRO A 207 7.24 -3.17 7.86
N ILE A 208 8.21 -3.83 8.49
CA ILE A 208 9.35 -4.47 7.81
C ILE A 208 9.49 -5.94 8.19
N CYS A 209 9.71 -6.80 7.19
CA CYS A 209 9.80 -8.26 7.39
C CYS A 209 10.90 -8.64 8.39
N THR A 210 12.02 -7.92 8.36
CA THR A 210 13.23 -8.20 9.14
C THR A 210 13.06 -7.97 10.65
N GLN A 211 12.04 -7.23 11.09
CA GLN A 211 11.70 -7.10 12.52
C GLN A 211 11.18 -8.40 13.14
N CYS A 212 10.52 -9.26 12.36
CA CYS A 212 10.03 -10.56 12.83
C CYS A 212 10.91 -11.73 12.34
N HIS A 213 11.69 -11.52 11.29
CA HIS A 213 12.52 -12.52 10.63
C HIS A 213 14.02 -12.27 10.85
N GLU A 214 14.43 -12.03 12.10
CA GLU A 214 15.82 -11.72 12.48
C GLU A 214 16.82 -12.80 12.03
N SER A 215 16.41 -14.08 11.99
CA SER A 215 17.26 -15.18 11.51
C SER A 215 17.66 -15.03 10.05
N VAL A 216 16.82 -14.39 9.23
CA VAL A 216 17.11 -14.11 7.81
C VAL A 216 18.19 -13.03 7.72
N VAL A 217 18.04 -11.96 8.51
CA VAL A 217 19.03 -10.86 8.62
C VAL A 217 20.38 -11.40 9.07
N ALA A 218 20.37 -12.29 10.06
CA ALA A 218 21.58 -12.92 10.58
C ALA A 218 22.19 -13.99 9.65
N GLY A 219 21.54 -14.32 8.52
CA GLY A 219 21.95 -15.41 7.63
C GLY A 219 21.95 -16.79 8.29
N ALA A 220 21.16 -16.94 9.35
CA ALA A 220 21.12 -18.12 10.21
C ALA A 220 19.94 -19.04 9.89
N ASP A 221 19.15 -18.73 8.87
CA ASP A 221 17.97 -19.51 8.46
C ASP A 221 18.30 -20.67 7.50
N GLY A 222 19.54 -20.75 7.03
CA GLY A 222 20.01 -21.81 6.14
C GLY A 222 19.58 -21.65 4.68
N VAL A 223 19.04 -20.49 4.28
CA VAL A 223 18.59 -20.23 2.90
C VAL A 223 19.59 -19.33 2.19
N GLN A 224 20.45 -19.92 1.38
CA GLN A 224 21.52 -19.19 0.67
C GLN A 224 20.98 -18.03 -0.19
N MET A 225 19.78 -18.17 -0.74
CA MET A 225 19.17 -17.16 -1.62
C MET A 225 18.88 -15.83 -0.91
N HIS A 226 18.63 -15.85 0.41
CA HIS A 226 18.43 -14.61 1.17
C HIS A 226 19.73 -13.80 1.29
N GLN A 227 20.88 -14.47 1.33
CA GLN A 227 22.19 -13.81 1.34
C GLN A 227 22.58 -13.33 -0.06
N MET A 228 22.31 -14.14 -1.09
CA MET A 228 22.68 -13.79 -2.47
C MET A 228 21.85 -12.65 -3.06
N HIS A 229 20.59 -12.48 -2.63
CA HIS A 229 19.67 -11.48 -3.21
C HIS A 229 19.27 -10.35 -2.24
N GLY A 230 19.75 -10.37 -0.99
CA GLY A 230 19.20 -9.61 0.14
C GLY A 230 18.89 -8.13 -0.14
N GLU A 231 19.85 -7.37 -0.66
CA GLU A 231 19.66 -5.95 -0.98
C GLU A 231 19.25 -5.69 -2.43
N THR A 232 19.18 -6.75 -3.26
CA THR A 232 18.80 -6.63 -4.68
C THR A 232 17.29 -6.75 -4.87
N LEU A 233 16.63 -7.65 -4.14
CA LEU A 233 15.21 -7.97 -4.28
C LEU A 233 14.47 -7.63 -2.99
N SER A 234 13.32 -6.94 -3.08
CA SER A 234 12.44 -6.87 -1.90
C SER A 234 11.90 -8.26 -1.57
N CYS A 235 11.62 -8.51 -0.29
CA CYS A 235 11.15 -9.83 0.17
C CYS A 235 9.91 -10.29 -0.60
N GLN A 236 9.03 -9.35 -0.97
CA GLN A 236 7.81 -9.59 -1.72
C GLN A 236 8.09 -10.10 -3.15
N VAL A 237 9.26 -9.84 -3.75
CA VAL A 237 9.63 -10.45 -5.04
C VAL A 237 9.62 -11.97 -4.95
N CYS A 238 10.16 -12.53 -3.87
CA CYS A 238 10.22 -13.97 -3.67
C CYS A 238 8.98 -14.53 -2.98
N HIS A 239 8.28 -13.71 -2.17
CA HIS A 239 7.26 -14.19 -1.26
C HIS A 239 5.83 -13.79 -1.62
N SER A 240 5.62 -12.88 -2.57
CA SER A 240 4.29 -12.58 -3.10
C SER A 240 3.90 -13.62 -4.15
N VAL A 241 2.59 -13.83 -4.29
CA VAL A 241 1.99 -14.54 -5.43
C VAL A 241 1.18 -13.56 -6.27
N SER A 242 0.45 -14.02 -7.29
CA SER A 242 -0.39 -13.15 -8.12
C SER A 242 -1.33 -12.28 -7.29
N TYR A 243 -1.44 -11.00 -7.65
CA TYR A 243 -2.23 -9.98 -6.97
C TYR A 243 -3.06 -9.16 -7.98
N SER A 244 -4.01 -8.38 -7.48
CA SER A 244 -4.94 -7.63 -8.33
C SER A 244 -4.31 -6.34 -8.88
N SER A 245 -4.28 -6.19 -10.20
CA SER A 245 -4.07 -4.92 -10.91
C SER A 245 -5.39 -4.39 -11.44
N CYS A 246 -5.45 -3.10 -11.69
CA CYS A 246 -6.61 -2.43 -12.28
C CYS A 246 -6.15 -1.41 -13.32
N ASP A 247 -6.95 -1.21 -14.37
CA ASP A 247 -6.70 -0.21 -15.41
C ASP A 247 -7.80 0.84 -15.38
N GLY A 248 -7.42 2.11 -15.49
CA GLY A 248 -8.32 3.26 -15.53
C GLY A 248 -9.23 3.44 -14.32
N CYS A 249 -9.46 4.67 -13.91
CA CYS A 249 -10.57 5.00 -13.00
C CYS A 249 -11.20 6.28 -13.50
N HIS A 250 -12.49 6.29 -13.78
CA HIS A 250 -13.20 7.48 -14.24
C HIS A 250 -14.31 7.82 -13.26
N VAL A 251 -14.29 9.02 -12.71
CA VAL A 251 -15.27 9.50 -11.71
C VAL A 251 -16.30 10.42 -12.36
N GLN A 252 -17.58 10.24 -12.04
CA GLN A 252 -18.69 10.95 -12.67
C GLN A 252 -19.89 11.11 -11.71
N LEU A 253 -20.84 11.98 -12.06
CA LEU A 253 -22.14 12.03 -11.40
C LEU A 253 -23.21 11.40 -12.29
N SER A 254 -24.14 10.66 -11.69
CA SER A 254 -25.31 10.13 -12.39
C SER A 254 -26.22 11.28 -12.83
N GLU A 255 -26.53 11.37 -14.12
CA GLU A 255 -27.49 12.37 -14.63
C GLU A 255 -28.90 12.21 -14.04
N GLU A 256 -29.29 10.97 -13.70
CA GLU A 256 -30.62 10.66 -13.16
C GLU A 256 -30.76 10.98 -11.67
N THR A 257 -29.74 10.67 -10.88
CA THR A 257 -29.81 10.73 -9.41
C THR A 257 -28.96 11.83 -8.80
N GLY A 258 -28.00 12.38 -9.54
CA GLY A 258 -26.96 13.27 -9.02
C GLY A 258 -25.90 12.56 -8.17
N ASN A 259 -26.01 11.25 -7.94
CA ASN A 259 -25.10 10.53 -7.06
C ASN A 259 -23.73 10.30 -7.74
N PRO A 260 -22.63 10.38 -6.96
CA PRO A 260 -21.31 10.03 -7.46
C PRO A 260 -21.17 8.54 -7.74
N TYR A 261 -20.48 8.21 -8.83
CA TYR A 261 -20.06 6.87 -9.16
C TYR A 261 -18.72 6.89 -9.90
N PHE A 262 -18.06 5.74 -9.95
CA PHE A 262 -16.85 5.55 -10.73
C PHE A 262 -16.94 4.28 -11.58
N SER A 263 -16.11 4.23 -12.63
CA SER A 263 -15.90 3.03 -13.44
C SER A 263 -14.40 2.74 -13.56
N THR A 264 -14.05 1.46 -13.65
CA THR A 264 -12.70 1.00 -13.97
C THR A 264 -12.72 0.29 -15.31
N GLU A 265 -11.66 0.42 -16.09
CA GLU A 265 -11.57 -0.20 -17.42
C GLU A 265 -11.20 -1.68 -17.33
N GLY A 266 -10.44 -2.06 -16.30
CA GLY A 266 -10.01 -3.44 -16.10
C GLY A 266 -9.71 -3.77 -14.65
N THR A 267 -9.91 -5.03 -14.27
CA THR A 267 -9.36 -5.63 -13.04
C THR A 267 -8.96 -7.06 -13.32
N TYR A 268 -7.71 -7.41 -13.03
CA TYR A 268 -7.11 -8.70 -13.38
C TYR A 268 -6.02 -9.10 -12.40
N ALA A 269 -5.70 -10.39 -12.36
CA ALA A 269 -4.57 -10.91 -11.60
C ALA A 269 -3.27 -10.73 -12.40
N THR A 270 -2.22 -10.26 -11.74
CA THR A 270 -0.88 -10.11 -12.32
C THR A 270 0.22 -10.44 -11.30
N PHE A 271 1.45 -10.57 -11.80
CA PHE A 271 2.67 -10.51 -11.01
C PHE A 271 3.78 -10.01 -11.92
N LEU A 272 4.34 -8.83 -11.62
CA LEU A 272 5.46 -8.27 -12.37
C LEU A 272 6.47 -7.63 -11.42
N ILE A 273 7.74 -7.79 -11.78
CA ILE A 273 8.90 -7.22 -11.10
C ILE A 273 9.40 -6.02 -11.91
N GLY A 274 9.41 -4.84 -11.29
CA GLY A 274 9.95 -3.62 -11.86
C GLY A 274 11.23 -3.17 -11.16
N LEU A 275 11.84 -2.11 -11.68
CA LEU A 275 12.83 -1.34 -10.91
C LEU A 275 12.12 -0.61 -9.77
N ASN A 276 12.83 -0.42 -8.66
CA ASN A 276 12.31 0.32 -7.51
C ASN A 276 12.35 1.83 -7.78
N PRO A 277 11.19 2.52 -7.94
CA PRO A 277 11.16 3.97 -8.15
C PRO A 277 11.41 4.75 -6.84
N LEU A 278 11.41 4.08 -5.69
CA LEU A 278 11.54 4.65 -4.35
C LEU A 278 12.80 4.13 -3.64
N GLN A 279 13.88 3.88 -4.37
CA GLN A 279 15.11 3.34 -3.80
C GLN A 279 15.74 4.34 -2.83
N SER A 280 15.96 3.90 -1.60
CA SER A 280 16.55 4.68 -0.51
C SER A 280 17.29 3.76 0.46
N GLU A 281 17.95 4.29 1.49
CA GLU A 281 18.57 3.45 2.54
C GLU A 281 17.53 2.57 3.26
N ASP A 282 16.30 3.06 3.44
CA ASP A 282 15.20 2.30 4.05
C ASP A 282 14.57 1.28 3.10
N ARG A 283 14.73 1.46 1.79
CA ARG A 283 14.22 0.57 0.73
C ARG A 283 15.31 0.34 -0.32
N PRO A 284 16.39 -0.37 0.03
CA PRO A 284 17.60 -0.42 -0.80
C PRO A 284 17.44 -1.27 -2.06
N TYR A 285 16.35 -2.03 -2.15
CA TYR A 285 16.09 -2.99 -3.22
C TYR A 285 16.16 -2.37 -4.60
N LYS A 286 16.87 -3.03 -5.53
CA LYS A 286 16.88 -2.69 -6.95
C LYS A 286 15.56 -3.09 -7.62
N TYR A 287 15.03 -4.27 -7.28
CA TYR A 287 13.82 -4.82 -7.88
C TYR A 287 12.72 -5.05 -6.84
N VAL A 288 11.49 -4.71 -7.24
CA VAL A 288 10.30 -4.77 -6.39
C VAL A 288 9.11 -5.25 -7.20
N PRO A 289 8.07 -5.85 -6.57
CA PRO A 289 6.80 -6.03 -7.24
C PRO A 289 6.22 -4.68 -7.63
N VAL A 290 5.67 -4.59 -8.83
CA VAL A 290 4.94 -3.43 -9.33
C VAL A 290 3.51 -3.82 -9.67
N ARG A 291 2.59 -2.88 -9.49
CA ARG A 291 1.16 -3.09 -9.73
C ARG A 291 0.61 -1.95 -10.55
N HIS A 292 -0.23 -2.29 -11.52
CA HIS A 292 -0.97 -1.29 -12.28
C HIS A 292 -2.07 -0.68 -11.40
N ILE A 293 -2.03 0.64 -11.23
CA ILE A 293 -3.03 1.39 -10.48
C ILE A 293 -4.12 1.91 -11.43
N PRO A 294 -5.38 2.02 -10.98
CA PRO A 294 -6.47 2.48 -11.82
C PRO A 294 -6.41 4.00 -11.96
N VAL A 295 -5.65 4.49 -12.93
CA VAL A 295 -5.52 5.91 -13.29
C VAL A 295 -5.47 6.03 -14.80
N ASP A 296 -6.04 7.11 -15.33
CA ASP A 296 -6.07 7.45 -16.75
C ASP A 296 -5.87 8.97 -16.89
N PRO A 297 -5.31 9.51 -17.99
CA PRO A 297 -5.23 10.95 -18.21
C PRO A 297 -6.59 11.65 -18.04
N THR A 298 -7.69 10.96 -18.33
CA THR A 298 -9.05 11.50 -18.29
C THR A 298 -9.82 11.19 -17.00
N SER A 299 -9.18 10.57 -16.00
CA SER A 299 -9.85 10.11 -14.76
C SER A 299 -10.74 11.15 -14.10
N TYR A 300 -10.31 12.43 -14.11
CA TYR A 300 -10.97 13.54 -13.43
C TYR A 300 -11.60 14.57 -14.40
N SER A 301 -11.55 14.33 -15.70
CA SER A 301 -11.97 15.28 -16.74
C SER A 301 -13.44 15.70 -16.63
N PHE A 302 -14.30 14.88 -15.98
CA PHE A 302 -15.69 15.26 -15.68
C PHE A 302 -15.79 16.52 -14.81
N TYR A 303 -14.90 16.67 -13.82
CA TYR A 303 -14.90 17.81 -12.89
C TYR A 303 -14.03 18.95 -13.40
N THR A 304 -12.83 18.65 -13.89
CA THR A 304 -11.84 19.65 -14.31
C THR A 304 -12.13 20.22 -15.69
N GLY A 305 -12.88 19.50 -16.53
CA GLY A 305 -13.07 19.82 -17.94
C GLY A 305 -11.82 19.63 -18.81
N ALA A 306 -10.76 19.05 -18.26
CA ALA A 306 -9.47 18.84 -18.93
C ALA A 306 -8.75 17.60 -18.38
N ASP A 307 -7.91 17.00 -19.22
CA ASP A 307 -7.09 15.84 -18.84
C ASP A 307 -5.96 16.26 -17.90
N MET A 308 -5.45 15.31 -17.13
CA MET A 308 -4.33 15.50 -16.19
C MET A 308 -3.08 16.01 -16.92
N ALA A 309 -2.75 17.29 -16.74
CA ALA A 309 -1.64 17.93 -17.45
C ALA A 309 -0.28 17.29 -17.16
N ASN A 310 -0.09 16.74 -15.96
CA ASN A 310 1.16 16.17 -15.48
C ASN A 310 1.07 14.64 -15.32
N PHE A 311 0.23 13.97 -16.13
CA PHE A 311 -0.02 12.53 -16.01
C PHE A 311 1.27 11.70 -15.91
N ALA A 312 2.29 11.99 -16.72
CA ALA A 312 3.52 11.20 -16.76
C ALA A 312 4.49 11.42 -15.57
N THR A 313 4.15 12.27 -14.60
CA THR A 313 5.01 12.56 -13.42
C THR A 313 5.13 11.37 -12.47
N LEU A 314 4.12 10.50 -12.44
CA LEU A 314 4.12 9.31 -11.59
C LEU A 314 3.85 8.04 -12.43
N PRO A 315 4.52 6.91 -12.13
CA PRO A 315 4.27 5.64 -12.82
C PRO A 315 2.82 5.17 -12.70
N THR A 316 2.30 4.48 -13.71
CA THR A 316 1.03 3.72 -13.62
C THR A 316 1.28 2.31 -13.06
N TRP A 317 2.47 1.76 -13.29
CA TRP A 317 3.00 0.60 -12.59
C TRP A 317 3.75 1.05 -11.33
N ALA A 318 3.02 1.15 -10.21
CA ALA A 318 3.54 1.67 -8.96
C ALA A 318 4.19 0.59 -8.09
N TYR A 319 5.11 1.01 -7.20
CA TYR A 319 5.68 0.17 -6.13
C TYR A 319 4.57 -0.53 -5.34
N ALA A 320 4.66 -1.85 -5.19
CA ALA A 320 3.62 -2.66 -4.56
C ALA A 320 4.13 -3.43 -3.34
N THR A 321 3.31 -3.45 -2.29
CA THR A 321 3.41 -4.33 -1.13
C THR A 321 2.20 -5.26 -1.06
N PRO A 322 2.13 -6.32 -1.90
CA PRO A 322 1.00 -7.26 -1.90
C PRO A 322 0.82 -7.94 -0.52
N HIS A 323 -0.43 -8.17 -0.14
CA HIS A 323 -0.77 -8.79 1.15
C HIS A 323 -1.13 -10.26 0.96
N ASN A 324 -0.26 -11.04 0.33
CA ASN A 324 -0.56 -12.43 -0.04
C ASN A 324 0.66 -13.35 0.16
N ILE A 325 1.50 -13.02 1.15
CA ILE A 325 2.79 -13.66 1.39
C ILE A 325 2.66 -15.17 1.53
N GLN A 326 3.48 -15.92 0.78
CA GLN A 326 3.63 -17.35 0.86
C GLN A 326 5.08 -17.75 1.12
N ARG A 327 5.27 -18.90 1.79
CA ARG A 327 6.60 -19.49 1.96
C ARG A 327 7.16 -20.04 0.65
N ASN A 328 6.29 -20.68 -0.13
CA ASN A 328 6.62 -21.25 -1.44
C ASN A 328 5.80 -20.52 -2.50
N THR A 329 6.48 -19.98 -3.50
CA THR A 329 5.91 -19.22 -4.62
C THR A 329 6.50 -19.75 -5.92
N PRO A 330 5.89 -19.43 -7.08
CA PRO A 330 6.51 -19.73 -8.37
C PRO A 330 7.92 -19.12 -8.52
N GLN A 331 8.15 -17.95 -7.93
CA GLN A 331 9.42 -17.20 -8.04
C GLN A 331 10.55 -17.86 -7.26
N ASN A 332 10.25 -18.42 -6.09
CA ASN A 332 11.27 -19.03 -5.23
C ASN A 332 11.42 -20.56 -5.40
N GLU A 333 10.75 -21.13 -6.40
CA GLU A 333 10.83 -22.56 -6.73
C GLU A 333 12.17 -22.95 -7.37
N SER A 334 12.73 -22.08 -8.22
CA SER A 334 13.99 -22.33 -8.94
C SER A 334 14.67 -21.02 -9.32
N CYS A 335 15.95 -21.07 -9.71
CA CYS A 335 16.64 -19.87 -10.18
C CYS A 335 16.07 -19.39 -11.52
N GLU A 336 15.70 -20.33 -12.38
CA GLU A 336 15.15 -20.17 -13.73
C GLU A 336 13.74 -19.57 -13.71
N SER A 337 13.07 -19.60 -12.55
CA SER A 337 11.83 -18.87 -12.32
C SER A 337 12.01 -17.36 -12.54
N CYS A 338 13.23 -16.83 -12.34
CA CYS A 338 13.56 -15.41 -12.53
C CYS A 338 14.67 -15.20 -13.57
N HIS A 339 15.75 -15.97 -13.49
CA HIS A 339 16.92 -15.85 -14.36
C HIS A 339 16.64 -16.41 -15.75
N GLY A 340 16.72 -15.55 -16.76
CA GLY A 340 16.33 -15.88 -18.13
C GLY A 340 14.82 -15.82 -18.38
N ASN A 341 14.01 -15.47 -17.36
CA ASN A 341 12.55 -15.43 -17.47
C ASN A 341 12.04 -13.99 -17.56
N ALA A 342 12.02 -13.44 -18.78
CA ALA A 342 11.49 -12.10 -19.01
C ALA A 342 9.96 -11.97 -18.79
N ALA A 343 9.22 -13.07 -18.64
CA ALA A 343 7.76 -13.01 -18.49
C ALA A 343 7.31 -12.35 -17.19
N ILE A 344 8.11 -12.44 -16.13
CA ILE A 344 7.76 -11.89 -14.80
C ILE A 344 8.36 -10.51 -14.53
N PHE A 345 9.07 -9.91 -15.49
CA PHE A 345 9.61 -8.55 -15.37
C PHE A 345 8.78 -7.57 -16.19
N LEU A 346 8.60 -6.35 -15.67
CA LEU A 346 7.96 -5.25 -16.38
C LEU A 346 8.93 -4.69 -17.43
N THR A 347 8.86 -5.25 -18.64
CA THR A 347 9.60 -4.76 -19.81
C THR A 347 8.72 -3.79 -20.60
N ALA A 348 9.32 -2.96 -21.45
CA ALA A 348 8.60 -1.91 -22.19
C ALA A 348 7.43 -2.46 -23.03
N ASP A 349 7.54 -3.67 -23.59
CA ASP A 349 6.47 -4.33 -24.37
C ASP A 349 5.23 -4.72 -23.54
N LYS A 350 5.32 -4.67 -22.20
CA LYS A 350 4.20 -4.95 -21.29
C LYS A 350 3.51 -3.68 -20.77
N VAL A 351 3.99 -2.50 -21.16
CA VAL A 351 3.42 -1.21 -20.80
C VAL A 351 2.65 -0.66 -21.98
N GLN A 352 1.47 -0.09 -21.73
CA GLN A 352 0.69 0.54 -22.80
C GLN A 352 1.46 1.71 -23.41
N GLU A 353 1.37 1.91 -24.72
CA GLU A 353 2.15 2.93 -25.43
C GLU A 353 1.95 4.34 -24.86
N SER A 354 0.70 4.67 -24.47
CA SER A 354 0.32 5.93 -23.83
C SER A 354 0.96 6.15 -22.45
N GLU A 355 1.39 5.08 -21.78
CA GLU A 355 1.92 5.12 -20.41
C GLU A 355 3.44 4.91 -20.35
N LEU A 356 4.09 4.63 -21.50
CA LEU A 356 5.52 4.33 -21.55
C LEU A 356 6.36 5.43 -20.89
N SER A 357 6.06 6.70 -21.17
CA SER A 357 6.78 7.85 -20.61
C SER A 357 6.69 7.91 -19.09
N ALA A 358 5.52 7.59 -18.52
CA ALA A 358 5.28 7.59 -17.08
C ALA A 358 6.05 6.46 -16.36
N ASN A 359 6.31 5.35 -17.05
CA ASN A 359 6.85 4.13 -16.45
C ASN A 359 8.35 3.89 -16.74
N LEU A 360 9.05 4.83 -17.40
CA LEU A 360 10.48 4.68 -17.71
C LEU A 360 11.33 4.35 -16.47
N SER A 361 10.98 4.89 -15.30
CA SER A 361 11.71 4.65 -14.04
C SER A 361 11.49 3.27 -13.43
N VAL A 362 10.48 2.52 -13.86
CA VAL A 362 10.12 1.19 -13.32
C VAL A 362 10.32 0.06 -14.33
N ILE A 363 10.55 0.39 -15.60
CA ILE A 363 10.80 -0.58 -16.67
C ILE A 363 12.17 -1.24 -16.49
N VAL A 364 12.19 -2.56 -16.62
CA VAL A 364 13.39 -3.38 -16.66
C VAL A 364 13.76 -3.61 -18.12
N GLU A 365 14.88 -3.04 -18.57
CA GLU A 365 15.32 -3.15 -19.97
C GLU A 365 15.59 -4.59 -20.39
N GLN A 366 16.24 -5.35 -19.52
CA GLN A 366 16.56 -6.75 -19.73
C GLN A 366 16.38 -7.53 -18.44
N ALA A 367 15.66 -8.65 -18.52
CA ALA A 367 15.56 -9.60 -17.42
C ALA A 367 16.95 -10.14 -17.04
N PRO A 368 17.16 -10.56 -15.78
CA PRO A 368 18.42 -11.16 -15.35
C PRO A 368 18.84 -12.30 -16.29
N LEU A 369 20.14 -12.40 -16.57
CA LEU A 369 20.66 -13.44 -17.46
C LEU A 369 20.37 -14.83 -16.89
N PRO A 370 20.22 -15.85 -17.76
CA PRO A 370 20.16 -17.25 -17.34
C PRO A 370 21.35 -17.62 -16.45
N ILE A 371 21.12 -18.48 -15.47
CA ILE A 371 22.16 -18.90 -14.50
C ILE A 371 23.36 -19.51 -15.21
N GLU A 372 23.16 -20.28 -16.28
CA GLU A 372 24.28 -20.89 -17.02
C GLU A 372 25.18 -19.86 -17.69
N GLN A 373 24.71 -18.61 -17.87
CA GLN A 373 25.51 -17.51 -18.37
C GLN A 373 26.23 -16.77 -17.23
N LEU A 374 25.60 -16.68 -16.06
CA LEU A 374 26.18 -16.09 -14.85
C LEU A 374 27.26 -16.96 -14.21
N MET A 375 27.12 -18.29 -14.32
CA MET A 375 28.04 -19.28 -13.74
C MET A 375 29.09 -19.79 -14.73
N LYS A 376 29.20 -19.23 -15.95
CA LYS A 376 30.31 -19.60 -16.82
C LYS A 376 31.61 -19.18 -16.13
N PRO A 377 32.57 -20.09 -15.92
CA PRO A 377 33.88 -19.67 -15.47
C PRO A 377 34.39 -18.61 -16.44
N GLN A 378 34.96 -17.53 -15.90
CA GLN A 378 35.69 -16.61 -16.76
C GLN A 378 36.70 -17.44 -17.56
N PRO A 379 36.75 -17.29 -18.89
CA PRO A 379 37.68 -18.07 -19.69
C PRO A 379 39.10 -17.81 -19.19
N ALA A 380 39.83 -18.89 -18.91
CA ALA A 380 41.19 -18.85 -18.35
C ALA A 380 42.17 -18.03 -19.23
N ASP A 381 41.87 -17.94 -20.52
CA ASP A 381 42.60 -17.13 -21.47
C ASP A 381 41.71 -15.95 -21.91
N HIS A 382 42.20 -14.73 -21.66
CA HIS A 382 41.62 -13.45 -22.06
C HIS A 382 41.65 -13.24 -23.59
N THR A 383 41.23 -14.23 -24.37
CA THR A 383 41.19 -14.18 -25.83
C THR A 383 39.77 -13.96 -26.32
N TYR A 384 39.15 -12.81 -25.99
CA TYR A 384 37.90 -12.41 -26.62
C TYR A 384 37.83 -10.94 -26.98
N THR A 385 37.04 -10.67 -28.01
CA THR A 385 36.80 -9.36 -28.64
C THR A 385 35.90 -8.48 -27.78
N SER A 386 35.98 -7.16 -27.99
CA SER A 386 35.33 -6.11 -27.18
C SER A 386 33.82 -6.28 -26.92
N ALA A 387 33.09 -7.01 -27.78
CA ALA A 387 31.65 -7.21 -27.65
C ALA A 387 31.25 -8.10 -26.46
N MET A 388 32.04 -9.12 -26.11
CA MET A 388 31.71 -10.01 -24.99
C MET A 388 31.98 -9.36 -23.62
N CYS A 389 32.95 -8.46 -23.54
CA CYS A 389 33.23 -7.68 -22.34
C CYS A 389 32.13 -6.63 -22.09
N LEU A 390 31.61 -6.02 -23.15
CA LEU A 390 30.57 -5.00 -23.05
C LEU A 390 29.33 -5.56 -22.33
N THR A 391 28.88 -6.78 -22.66
CA THR A 391 27.72 -7.41 -22.03
C THR A 391 27.85 -7.58 -20.51
N CYS A 392 29.02 -7.95 -20.01
CA CYS A 392 29.24 -8.13 -18.57
C CYS A 392 29.38 -6.79 -17.81
N HIS A 393 29.95 -5.76 -18.45
CA HIS A 393 30.15 -4.44 -17.82
C HIS A 393 28.95 -3.50 -17.97
N THR A 394 28.09 -3.66 -18.99
CA THR A 394 26.84 -2.90 -19.12
C THR A 394 25.72 -3.46 -18.24
N SER A 395 25.70 -4.78 -17.99
CA SER A 395 24.64 -5.42 -17.19
C SER A 395 24.82 -5.31 -15.68
N GLY A 396 25.99 -4.87 -15.19
CA GLY A 396 26.25 -4.55 -13.79
C GLY A 396 25.86 -5.68 -12.83
N ASN A 397 26.68 -6.74 -12.77
CA ASN A 397 26.57 -7.74 -11.71
C ASN A 397 27.26 -7.22 -10.44
N ALA A 398 26.68 -7.52 -9.27
CA ALA A 398 26.69 -6.72 -8.03
C ALA A 398 28.05 -6.36 -7.36
N GLU A 399 29.20 -6.65 -7.96
CA GLU A 399 30.51 -6.26 -7.41
C GLU A 399 31.51 -5.71 -8.45
N ILE A 400 31.08 -5.48 -9.71
CA ILE A 400 31.97 -5.00 -10.78
C ILE A 400 31.63 -3.53 -11.12
N PRO A 401 32.58 -2.59 -11.06
CA PRO A 401 32.35 -1.21 -11.46
C PRO A 401 31.85 -1.11 -12.91
N GLN A 402 30.80 -0.32 -13.14
CA GLN A 402 30.42 0.13 -14.48
C GLN A 402 31.58 0.95 -15.06
N ILE A 403 32.15 0.54 -16.19
CA ILE A 403 33.34 1.21 -16.77
C ILE A 403 32.89 2.34 -17.72
N PRO A 404 33.59 3.50 -17.78
CA PRO A 404 33.22 4.64 -18.64
C PRO A 404 33.36 4.36 -20.15
N GLU A 405 32.76 5.24 -20.97
CA GLU A 405 32.54 5.18 -22.42
C GLU A 405 33.75 4.87 -23.35
N SER A 406 34.98 4.76 -22.86
CA SER A 406 36.16 4.60 -23.72
C SER A 406 37.23 3.63 -23.20
N HIS A 407 37.55 2.63 -24.02
CA HIS A 407 38.60 1.62 -23.80
C HIS A 407 39.97 2.01 -24.37
N SER A 408 40.12 3.22 -24.94
CA SER A 408 41.36 3.62 -25.64
C SER A 408 42.57 3.82 -24.73
N THR A 409 42.36 3.87 -23.41
CA THR A 409 43.38 4.19 -22.41
C THR A 409 43.72 3.06 -21.44
N TYR A 410 43.08 1.89 -21.53
CA TYR A 410 43.30 0.79 -20.60
C TYR A 410 44.30 -0.26 -21.12
N ASN A 411 45.29 -0.59 -20.26
CA ASN A 411 46.25 -1.68 -20.43
C ASN A 411 45.69 -2.96 -19.74
N PRO A 412 45.81 -4.16 -20.35
CA PRO A 412 45.48 -5.46 -19.75
C PRO A 412 45.87 -5.65 -18.27
N GLU A 413 46.97 -5.05 -17.81
CA GLU A 413 47.42 -5.13 -16.40
C GLU A 413 46.48 -4.44 -15.40
N ASN A 414 45.65 -3.49 -15.83
CA ASN A 414 44.69 -2.82 -14.93
C ASN A 414 43.44 -3.69 -14.71
N CYS A 415 43.08 -4.56 -15.65
CA CYS A 415 41.89 -5.41 -15.57
C CYS A 415 42.10 -6.60 -14.63
N SER A 416 43.32 -7.14 -14.56
CA SER A 416 43.65 -8.22 -13.62
C SER A 416 43.47 -7.81 -12.16
N THR A 417 43.57 -6.54 -11.83
CA THR A 417 43.40 -6.07 -10.44
C THR A 417 41.95 -6.17 -9.94
N CYS A 418 40.95 -6.07 -10.84
CA CYS A 418 39.52 -6.19 -10.48
C CYS A 418 39.01 -7.64 -10.52
N HIS A 419 39.72 -8.54 -11.22
CA HIS A 419 39.30 -9.95 -11.42
C HIS A 419 40.27 -10.97 -10.80
N ALA A 420 41.30 -10.52 -10.09
CA ALA A 420 42.24 -11.38 -9.35
C ALA A 420 41.76 -11.65 -7.92
N ALA A 421 40.66 -12.37 -7.77
CA ALA A 421 40.40 -13.19 -6.60
C ALA A 421 39.52 -14.37 -7.01
N PRO A 422 39.78 -15.57 -6.44
CA PRO A 422 39.31 -16.85 -6.99
C PRO A 422 37.80 -17.07 -6.95
#